data_AF-A0A7V5H236-F1
#
_entry.id   AF-A0A7V5H236-F1
#
_cell.length_a   1.000
_cell.length_b   1.000
_cell.length_c   1.000
_cell.angle_alpha   90.00
_cell.angle_beta   90.00
_cell.angle_gamma   90.00
#
_symmetry.space_group_name_H-M   'P 1'
#
loop_
_entity.id
_entity.type
_entity.pdbx_description
1 polymer ?
#
loop_
_entity_poly.entity_id
_entity_poly.type
_entity_poly.pdbx_seq_one_letter_code
_entity_poly.pdbx_strand_id
1 'polypeptide(L)'
;MSVTQERVYAAARAFVEKGLADHGWSFVNIDDGWEIYGQSTEPKRKQNGEIRTNEKFLNMKKLGDDIHALGLKFGIYSSPGPLTCGGYTANYQHEAQDAQIFASWGVDYLKYGLCSYQKFMKDVNDPQELKIPYQKMHRALQKINRDIIYSICEYGLGNVWQWGAEVGGNLWLTTGDIWDEWDRMAEIGFNQQQAAPYAGPGHWNDPDMLVIG
;
A
#
# COMPACT_ATOMS: atom_id res chain seq x y z
N MET A 1 1.36 -14.42 -9.80
CA MET A 1 0.51 -13.20 -9.88
C MET A 1 0.57 -12.64 -11.28
N SER A 2 -0.55 -12.10 -11.78
CA SER A 2 -0.71 -11.72 -13.19
C SER A 2 -0.66 -10.20 -13.44
N VAL A 3 -0.22 -9.41 -12.46
CA VAL A 3 -0.07 -7.94 -12.55
C VAL A 3 1.17 -7.56 -13.37
N THR A 4 1.01 -6.63 -14.32
CA THR A 4 2.08 -6.07 -15.17
C THR A 4 1.87 -4.57 -15.39
N GLN A 5 2.92 -3.84 -15.78
CA GLN A 5 2.85 -2.42 -16.12
C GLN A 5 1.78 -2.12 -17.19
N GLU A 6 1.66 -2.98 -18.21
CA GLU A 6 0.67 -2.81 -19.28
C GLU A 6 -0.76 -2.93 -18.76
N ARG A 7 -1.02 -3.89 -17.86
CA ARG A 7 -2.35 -4.09 -17.27
C ARG A 7 -2.73 -2.96 -16.34
N VAL A 8 -1.78 -2.44 -15.57
CA VAL A 8 -1.99 -1.28 -14.69
C VAL A 8 -2.33 -0.05 -15.52
N TYR A 9 -1.58 0.21 -16.61
CA TYR A 9 -1.88 1.31 -17.50
C TYR A 9 -3.21 1.13 -18.27
N ALA A 10 -3.56 -0.11 -18.65
CA ALA A 10 -4.85 -0.40 -19.26
C ALA A 10 -6.02 -0.12 -18.30
N ALA A 11 -5.87 -0.45 -17.01
CA ALA A 11 -6.85 -0.10 -15.98
C ALA A 11 -6.97 1.42 -15.80
N ALA A 12 -5.86 2.16 -15.79
CA ALA A 12 -5.85 3.61 -15.72
C ALA A 12 -6.60 4.25 -16.91
N ARG A 13 -6.39 3.74 -18.13
CA ARG A 13 -7.16 4.18 -19.30
C ARG A 13 -8.64 3.87 -19.16
N ALA A 14 -8.99 2.68 -18.67
CA ALA A 14 -10.38 2.29 -18.47
C ALA A 14 -11.11 3.22 -17.48
N PHE A 15 -10.43 3.74 -16.45
CA PHE A 15 -11.02 4.72 -15.53
C PHE A 15 -11.53 5.96 -16.28
N VAL A 16 -10.76 6.46 -17.26
CA VAL A 16 -11.15 7.60 -18.09
C VAL A 16 -12.18 7.20 -19.14
N GLU A 17 -11.90 6.15 -19.91
CA GLU A 17 -12.73 5.73 -21.05
C GLU A 17 -14.13 5.24 -20.64
N LYS A 18 -14.28 4.77 -19.40
CA LYS A 18 -15.57 4.33 -18.83
C LYS A 18 -16.23 5.38 -17.94
N GLY A 19 -15.64 6.57 -17.80
CA GLY A 19 -16.18 7.67 -17.00
C GLY A 19 -16.08 7.49 -15.47
N LEU A 20 -15.31 6.51 -14.97
CA LEU A 20 -15.09 6.35 -13.54
C LEU A 20 -14.37 7.57 -12.94
N ALA A 21 -13.41 8.13 -13.68
CA ALA A 21 -12.69 9.33 -13.27
C ALA A 21 -13.64 10.53 -13.05
N ASP A 22 -14.69 10.65 -13.86
CA ASP A 22 -15.73 11.69 -13.73
C ASP A 22 -16.56 11.54 -12.44
N HIS A 23 -16.52 10.35 -11.83
CA HIS A 23 -17.15 10.03 -10.56
C HIS A 23 -16.18 9.97 -9.38
N GLY A 24 -14.97 10.52 -9.53
CA GLY A 24 -14.00 10.68 -8.44
C GLY A 24 -13.05 9.50 -8.23
N TRP A 25 -13.08 8.48 -9.09
CA TRP A 25 -12.09 7.40 -9.07
C TRP A 25 -10.75 7.93 -9.58
N SER A 26 -9.87 8.32 -8.65
CA SER A 26 -8.63 9.03 -8.98
C SER A 26 -7.35 8.24 -8.77
N PHE A 27 -7.35 7.13 -8.03
CA PHE A 27 -6.14 6.37 -7.70
C PHE A 27 -6.08 5.04 -8.45
N VAL A 28 -4.93 4.77 -9.08
CA VAL A 28 -4.59 3.48 -9.68
C VAL A 28 -3.42 2.90 -8.89
N ASN A 29 -3.73 1.91 -8.07
CA ASN A 29 -2.78 1.36 -7.09
C ASN A 29 -2.26 0.00 -7.55
N ILE A 30 -0.95 -0.16 -7.57
CA ILE A 30 -0.29 -1.47 -7.71
C ILE A 30 -0.20 -2.11 -6.33
N ASP A 31 -0.74 -3.32 -6.20
CA ASP A 31 -0.53 -4.17 -5.02
C ASP A 31 0.73 -5.04 -5.17
N ASP A 32 0.86 -6.14 -4.44
CA ASP A 32 2.07 -6.95 -4.37
C ASP A 32 2.50 -7.56 -5.72
N GLY A 33 3.79 -7.86 -5.85
CA GLY A 33 4.37 -8.57 -7.00
C GLY A 33 4.88 -7.70 -8.14
N TRP A 34 5.19 -6.43 -7.87
CA TRP A 34 5.94 -5.54 -8.76
C TRP A 34 7.46 -5.62 -8.50
N GLU A 35 7.84 -6.05 -7.31
CA GLU A 35 9.20 -6.20 -6.84
C GLU A 35 9.81 -7.54 -7.30
N ILE A 36 11.11 -7.71 -7.08
CA ILE A 36 11.77 -9.00 -7.27
C ILE A 36 11.31 -9.98 -6.18
N TYR A 37 10.94 -11.20 -6.59
CA TYR A 37 10.54 -12.27 -5.67
C TYR A 37 11.69 -12.62 -4.72
N GLY A 38 11.39 -12.75 -3.42
CA GLY A 38 12.39 -12.88 -2.37
C GLY A 38 13.28 -14.11 -2.51
N GLN A 39 12.74 -15.22 -3.03
CA GLN A 39 13.47 -16.46 -3.26
C GLN A 39 14.15 -16.53 -4.64
N SER A 40 14.00 -15.51 -5.50
CA SER A 40 14.70 -15.45 -6.79
C SER A 40 16.23 -15.48 -6.59
N THR A 41 17.00 -15.84 -7.60
CA THR A 41 18.47 -15.65 -7.58
C THR A 41 18.88 -14.25 -8.02
N GLU A 42 17.95 -13.46 -8.56
CA GLU A 42 18.23 -12.10 -9.01
C GLU A 42 18.56 -11.16 -7.83
N PRO A 43 19.41 -10.15 -8.04
CA PRO A 43 19.63 -9.10 -7.04
C PRO A 43 18.35 -8.30 -6.81
N LYS A 44 17.94 -8.17 -5.55
CA LYS A 44 16.70 -7.50 -5.11
C LYS A 44 16.84 -5.98 -5.02
N ARG A 45 18.08 -5.54 -4.86
CA ARG A 45 18.48 -4.15 -4.75
C ARG A 45 19.64 -3.89 -5.69
N LYS A 46 19.79 -2.65 -6.15
CA LYS A 46 20.99 -2.19 -6.86
C LYS A 46 22.15 -2.11 -5.87
N GLN A 47 23.38 -1.91 -6.39
CA GLN A 47 24.58 -1.80 -5.56
C GLN A 47 24.50 -0.64 -4.54
N ASN A 48 23.77 0.42 -4.87
CA ASN A 48 23.54 1.57 -3.99
C ASN A 48 22.38 1.38 -2.99
N GLY A 49 21.75 0.19 -2.95
CA GLY A 49 20.66 -0.13 -2.02
C GLY A 49 19.24 0.12 -2.56
N GLU A 50 19.09 0.75 -3.74
CA GLU A 50 17.76 1.02 -4.30
C GLU A 50 17.01 -0.27 -4.61
N ILE A 51 15.72 -0.33 -4.24
CA ILE A 51 14.85 -1.44 -4.58
C ILE A 51 14.76 -1.63 -6.10
N ARG A 52 14.73 -2.90 -6.55
CA ARG A 52 14.56 -3.26 -7.95
C ARG A 52 13.15 -3.77 -8.22
N THR A 53 12.67 -3.42 -9.40
CA THR A 53 11.43 -3.94 -9.98
C THR A 53 11.73 -5.22 -10.77
N ASN A 54 10.71 -6.06 -10.95
CA ASN A 54 10.80 -7.23 -11.82
C ASN A 54 10.60 -6.90 -13.30
N GLU A 55 10.72 -7.91 -14.15
CA GLU A 55 10.63 -7.80 -15.61
C GLU A 55 9.28 -7.29 -16.12
N LYS A 56 8.23 -7.33 -15.29
CA LYS A 56 6.88 -6.85 -15.63
C LYS A 56 6.72 -5.35 -15.40
N PHE A 57 7.70 -4.70 -14.74
CA PHE A 57 7.70 -3.28 -14.36
C PHE A 57 9.04 -2.63 -14.69
N LEU A 58 9.33 -2.48 -15.98
CA LEU A 58 10.63 -2.01 -16.46
C LEU A 58 10.85 -0.50 -16.21
N ASN A 59 9.78 0.31 -16.11
CA ASN A 59 9.91 1.75 -15.91
C ASN A 59 8.76 2.35 -15.09
N MET A 60 8.89 2.27 -13.76
CA MET A 60 7.90 2.80 -12.80
C MET A 60 7.70 4.31 -12.94
N LYS A 61 8.76 5.08 -13.24
CA LYS A 61 8.62 6.52 -13.46
C LYS A 61 7.73 6.81 -14.66
N LYS A 62 7.97 6.14 -15.78
CA LYS A 62 7.13 6.30 -16.97
C LYS A 62 5.68 5.90 -16.70
N LEU A 63 5.46 4.82 -15.95
CA LEU A 63 4.10 4.42 -15.56
C LEU A 63 3.41 5.51 -14.73
N GLY A 64 4.10 6.08 -13.74
CA GLY A 64 3.60 7.22 -12.95
C GLY A 64 3.29 8.43 -13.83
N ASP A 65 4.24 8.84 -14.68
CA ASP A 65 4.06 9.97 -15.61
C ASP A 65 2.84 9.75 -16.55
N ASP A 66 2.67 8.53 -17.08
CA ASP A 66 1.57 8.17 -17.98
C ASP A 66 0.21 8.18 -17.24
N ILE A 67 0.16 7.69 -15.99
CA ILE A 67 -1.06 7.74 -15.16
C ILE A 67 -1.41 9.20 -14.82
N HIS A 68 -0.42 10.03 -14.48
CA HIS A 68 -0.64 11.46 -14.20
C HIS A 68 -1.11 12.22 -15.45
N ALA A 69 -0.64 11.85 -16.64
CA ALA A 69 -1.09 12.45 -17.89
C ALA A 69 -2.59 12.21 -18.17
N LEU A 70 -3.19 11.17 -17.57
CA LEU A 70 -4.63 10.90 -17.59
C LEU A 70 -5.40 11.68 -16.51
N GLY A 71 -4.73 12.49 -15.68
CA GLY A 71 -5.32 13.19 -14.54
C GLY A 71 -5.52 12.30 -13.30
N LEU A 72 -5.00 11.07 -13.31
CA LEU A 72 -5.11 10.10 -12.22
C LEU A 72 -3.87 10.16 -11.31
N LYS A 73 -3.89 9.39 -10.22
CA LYS A 73 -2.87 9.27 -9.18
C LYS A 73 -2.32 7.85 -9.14
N PHE A 74 -1.03 7.73 -8.86
CA PHE A 74 -0.30 6.47 -8.92
C PHE A 74 0.00 5.92 -7.52
N GLY A 75 -0.50 4.73 -7.20
CA GLY A 75 -0.21 4.06 -5.93
C GLY A 75 0.68 2.84 -6.05
N ILE A 76 1.39 2.53 -4.97
CA ILE A 76 2.28 1.38 -4.84
C ILE A 76 2.06 0.67 -3.51
N TYR A 77 2.59 -0.54 -3.40
CA TYR A 77 2.53 -1.37 -2.21
C TYR A 77 3.93 -1.74 -1.71
N SER A 78 4.06 -1.91 -0.39
CA SER A 78 5.24 -2.53 0.23
C SER A 78 4.93 -2.98 1.67
N SER A 79 5.97 -3.38 2.41
CA SER A 79 5.90 -3.88 3.78
C SER A 79 7.09 -3.40 4.63
N PRO A 80 6.95 -3.28 5.96
CA PRO A 80 8.09 -2.99 6.84
C PRO A 80 8.96 -4.21 7.11
N GLY A 81 8.54 -5.43 6.76
CA GLY A 81 9.35 -6.63 6.89
C GLY A 81 10.28 -6.85 5.67
N PRO A 82 11.22 -7.81 5.74
CA PRO A 82 12.10 -8.13 4.61
C PRO A 82 11.34 -8.56 3.35
N LEU A 83 10.18 -9.18 3.55
CA LEU A 83 9.31 -9.66 2.50
C LEU A 83 7.90 -9.10 2.61
N THR A 84 7.28 -8.82 1.46
CA THR A 84 5.85 -8.59 1.35
C THR A 84 5.04 -9.86 1.68
N CYS A 85 3.72 -9.74 1.71
CA CYS A 85 2.81 -10.86 1.98
C CYS A 85 2.95 -11.98 0.95
N GLY A 86 3.08 -11.63 -0.32
CA GLY A 86 3.34 -12.51 -1.45
C GLY A 86 4.79 -12.97 -1.58
N GLY A 87 5.66 -12.60 -0.63
CA GLY A 87 7.05 -13.07 -0.57
C GLY A 87 8.01 -12.31 -1.49
N TYR A 88 7.67 -11.08 -1.91
CA TYR A 88 8.54 -10.21 -2.69
C TYR A 88 9.38 -9.30 -1.80
N THR A 89 10.41 -8.68 -2.37
CA THR A 89 11.31 -7.78 -1.62
C THR A 89 10.55 -6.56 -1.10
N ALA A 90 10.69 -6.25 0.19
CA ALA A 90 10.02 -5.11 0.82
C ALA A 90 11.02 -4.05 1.36
N ASN A 91 10.53 -3.04 2.10
CA ASN A 91 11.30 -1.83 2.48
C ASN A 91 12.16 -1.97 3.74
N TYR A 92 12.20 -3.13 4.39
CA TYR A 92 12.91 -3.30 5.66
C TYR A 92 14.34 -2.77 5.63
N GLN A 93 14.65 -1.85 6.55
CA GLN A 93 15.95 -1.16 6.68
C GLN A 93 16.31 -0.18 5.56
N HIS A 94 15.43 0.02 4.58
CA HIS A 94 15.62 0.93 3.44
C HIS A 94 14.48 1.96 3.32
N GLU A 95 13.67 2.16 4.36
CA GLU A 95 12.44 2.96 4.32
C GLU A 95 12.69 4.39 3.80
N ALA A 96 13.76 5.04 4.29
CA ALA A 96 14.14 6.39 3.86
C ALA A 96 14.59 6.44 2.38
N GLN A 97 15.32 5.43 1.93
CA GLN A 97 15.79 5.34 0.55
C GLN A 97 14.64 5.02 -0.40
N ASP A 98 13.82 4.05 -0.04
CA ASP A 98 12.71 3.60 -0.88
C ASP A 98 11.61 4.67 -0.95
N ALA A 99 11.38 5.47 0.11
CA ALA A 99 10.53 6.66 0.04
C ALA A 99 11.00 7.67 -1.04
N GLN A 100 12.31 7.93 -1.13
CA GLN A 100 12.86 8.81 -2.17
C GLN A 100 12.67 8.23 -3.56
N ILE A 101 12.82 6.90 -3.70
CA ILE A 101 12.57 6.20 -4.96
C ILE A 101 11.09 6.29 -5.36
N PHE A 102 10.17 6.07 -4.43
CA PHE A 102 8.73 6.22 -4.68
C PHE A 102 8.38 7.65 -5.12
N ALA A 103 8.92 8.67 -4.45
CA ALA A 103 8.76 10.06 -4.88
C ALA A 103 9.33 10.30 -6.29
N SER A 104 10.49 9.72 -6.62
CA SER A 104 11.13 9.85 -7.94
C SER A 104 10.32 9.20 -9.07
N TRP A 105 9.52 8.19 -8.75
CA TRP A 105 8.59 7.54 -9.67
C TRP A 105 7.23 8.25 -9.76
N GLY A 106 7.00 9.27 -8.95
CA GLY A 106 5.73 9.99 -8.94
C GLY A 106 4.63 9.26 -8.15
N VAL A 107 4.96 8.39 -7.21
CA VAL A 107 3.96 7.72 -6.36
C VAL A 107 3.21 8.76 -5.51
N ASP A 108 1.89 8.63 -5.42
CA ASP A 108 0.96 9.47 -4.67
C ASP A 108 0.28 8.71 -3.52
N TYR A 109 0.40 7.38 -3.47
CA TYR A 109 -0.23 6.51 -2.50
C TYR A 109 0.67 5.31 -2.15
N LEU A 110 0.82 5.00 -0.87
CA LEU A 110 1.54 3.82 -0.38
C LEU A 110 0.62 2.97 0.50
N LYS A 111 0.30 1.74 0.06
CA LYS A 111 -0.23 0.68 0.91
C LYS A 111 0.92 -0.03 1.62
N TYR A 112 0.86 -0.16 2.94
CA TYR A 112 1.97 -0.67 3.74
C TYR A 112 1.54 -1.84 4.62
N GLY A 113 1.77 -3.06 4.11
CA GLY A 113 1.31 -4.33 4.68
C GLY A 113 2.23 -4.88 5.77
N LEU A 114 1.71 -5.31 6.92
CA LEU A 114 2.53 -5.77 8.05
C LEU A 114 3.31 -7.08 7.74
N CYS A 115 2.65 -8.05 7.11
CA CYS A 115 3.24 -9.25 6.50
C CYS A 115 4.41 -9.88 7.30
N SER A 116 5.60 -9.98 6.70
CA SER A 116 6.76 -10.64 7.32
C SER A 116 7.33 -9.91 8.54
N TYR A 117 6.93 -8.65 8.79
CA TYR A 117 7.37 -7.92 9.97
C TYR A 117 6.83 -8.53 11.26
N GLN A 118 5.68 -9.21 11.20
CA GLN A 118 5.08 -9.91 12.35
C GLN A 118 6.06 -10.88 13.02
N LYS A 119 7.04 -11.43 12.28
CA LYS A 119 8.07 -12.34 12.81
C LYS A 119 9.05 -11.67 13.78
N PHE A 120 9.14 -10.34 13.80
CA PHE A 120 9.97 -9.58 14.73
C PHE A 120 9.21 -9.09 15.96
N MET A 121 7.89 -9.31 15.98
CA MET A 121 7.02 -8.89 17.08
C MET A 121 6.93 -9.99 18.13
N LYS A 122 6.82 -9.60 19.40
CA LYS A 122 6.52 -10.52 20.49
C LYS A 122 5.03 -10.76 20.60
N ASP A 123 4.25 -9.70 20.40
CA ASP A 123 2.80 -9.74 20.35
C ASP A 123 2.31 -8.91 19.16
N VAL A 124 1.72 -9.60 18.18
CA VAL A 124 1.17 -8.98 16.96
C VAL A 124 -0.08 -8.14 17.23
N ASN A 125 -0.65 -8.21 18.44
CA ASN A 125 -1.78 -7.38 18.86
C ASN A 125 -1.37 -6.20 19.75
N ASP A 126 -0.10 -6.07 20.15
CA ASP A 126 0.36 -4.94 20.97
C ASP A 126 0.44 -3.66 20.11
N PRO A 127 -0.39 -2.63 20.38
CA PRO A 127 -0.34 -1.37 19.64
C PRO A 127 1.04 -0.70 19.69
N GLN A 128 1.81 -0.87 20.77
CA GLN A 128 3.14 -0.24 20.86
C GLN A 128 4.12 -0.88 19.88
N GLU A 129 4.07 -2.20 19.71
CA GLU A 129 4.89 -2.88 18.71
C GLU A 129 4.42 -2.57 17.28
N LEU A 130 3.10 -2.52 17.05
CA LEU A 130 2.51 -2.18 15.75
C LEU A 130 2.89 -0.76 15.30
N LYS A 131 2.89 0.23 16.19
CA LYS A 131 3.22 1.62 15.83
C LYS A 131 4.63 1.80 15.27
N ILE A 132 5.61 1.01 15.73
CA ILE A 132 7.04 1.18 15.40
C ILE A 132 7.32 1.20 13.88
N PRO A 133 6.96 0.17 13.10
CA PRO A 133 7.22 0.16 11.67
C PRO A 133 6.49 1.28 10.93
N TYR A 134 5.26 1.59 11.33
CA TYR A 134 4.44 2.60 10.66
C TYR A 134 4.99 4.02 10.90
N GLN A 135 5.41 4.34 12.13
CA GLN A 135 6.10 5.60 12.43
C GLN A 135 7.42 5.75 11.67
N LYS A 136 8.18 4.65 11.53
CA LYS A 136 9.46 4.68 10.82
C LYS A 136 9.28 5.06 9.36
N MET A 137 8.32 4.45 8.68
CA MET A 137 8.01 4.78 7.29
C MET A 137 7.36 6.17 7.16
N HIS A 138 6.49 6.58 8.08
CA HIS A 138 5.95 7.95 8.08
C HIS A 138 7.05 9.02 8.17
N ARG A 139 8.03 8.86 9.07
CA ARG A 139 9.21 9.75 9.15
C ARG A 139 10.04 9.78 7.87
N ALA A 140 10.05 8.69 7.11
CA ALA A 140 10.70 8.65 5.80
C ALA A 140 9.89 9.44 4.76
N LEU A 141 8.57 9.26 4.72
CA LEU A 141 7.66 10.00 3.84
C LEU A 141 7.73 11.51 4.08
N GLN A 142 7.77 11.96 5.34
CA GLN A 142 7.90 13.39 5.69
C GLN A 142 9.18 14.08 5.18
N LYS A 143 10.19 13.32 4.72
CA LYS A 143 11.48 13.85 4.25
C LYS A 143 11.58 13.94 2.73
N ILE A 144 10.55 13.51 2.00
CA ILE A 144 10.52 13.58 0.53
C ILE A 144 9.72 14.82 0.11
N ASN A 145 10.01 15.37 -1.07
CA ASN A 145 9.27 16.51 -1.62
C ASN A 145 8.07 16.05 -2.45
N ARG A 146 7.18 15.27 -1.83
CA ARG A 146 5.95 14.76 -2.45
C ARG A 146 4.97 14.30 -1.38
N ASP A 147 3.70 14.66 -1.54
CA ASP A 147 2.63 14.15 -0.69
C ASP A 147 2.25 12.73 -1.13
N ILE A 148 2.35 11.78 -0.21
CA ILE A 148 1.97 10.37 -0.44
C ILE A 148 0.93 9.99 0.60
N ILE A 149 -0.26 9.60 0.14
CA ILE A 149 -1.31 9.03 0.98
C ILE A 149 -0.81 7.74 1.61
N TYR A 150 -0.90 7.64 2.93
CA TYR A 150 -0.34 6.52 3.66
C TYR A 150 -1.42 5.58 4.19
N SER A 151 -1.53 4.41 3.58
CA SER A 151 -2.49 3.36 3.91
C SER A 151 -1.84 2.26 4.75
N ILE A 152 -2.31 2.13 5.98
CA ILE A 152 -1.84 1.16 6.96
C ILE A 152 -2.60 -0.15 6.75
N CYS A 153 -1.89 -1.24 6.43
CA CYS A 153 -2.49 -2.54 6.16
C CYS A 153 -1.97 -3.59 7.16
N GLU A 154 -2.51 -3.56 8.37
CA GLU A 154 -2.13 -4.46 9.47
C GLU A 154 -3.29 -5.32 9.99
N TYR A 155 -4.39 -5.38 9.24
CA TYR A 155 -5.53 -6.29 9.45
C TYR A 155 -6.46 -5.94 10.64
N GLY A 156 -6.42 -4.71 11.13
CA GLY A 156 -7.20 -4.26 12.28
C GLY A 156 -6.59 -4.62 13.64
N LEU A 157 -5.33 -5.10 13.67
CA LEU A 157 -4.69 -5.54 14.90
C LEU A 157 -4.45 -4.36 15.85
N GLY A 158 -4.47 -4.67 17.15
CA GLY A 158 -4.31 -3.67 18.20
C GLY A 158 -5.31 -2.50 18.10
N ASN A 159 -6.47 -2.70 17.49
CA ASN A 159 -7.49 -1.67 17.25
C ASN A 159 -6.90 -0.44 16.54
N VAL A 160 -6.33 -0.62 15.35
CA VAL A 160 -5.62 0.42 14.58
C VAL A 160 -6.35 1.75 14.46
N TRP A 161 -7.68 1.77 14.45
CA TRP A 161 -8.44 3.01 14.48
C TRP A 161 -8.11 3.93 15.67
N GLN A 162 -7.59 3.39 16.77
CA GLN A 162 -7.17 4.15 17.95
C GLN A 162 -5.79 4.79 17.81
N TRP A 163 -4.97 4.37 16.84
CA TRP A 163 -3.57 4.81 16.75
C TRP A 163 -3.04 5.08 15.33
N GLY A 164 -3.74 4.68 14.28
CA GLY A 164 -3.32 4.82 12.89
C GLY A 164 -3.05 6.28 12.51
N ALA A 165 -3.89 7.20 13.00
CA ALA A 165 -3.67 8.63 12.83
C ALA A 165 -2.39 9.13 13.55
N GLU A 166 -2.07 8.60 14.74
CA GLU A 166 -0.89 9.01 15.53
C GLU A 166 0.43 8.68 14.82
N VAL A 167 0.42 7.66 13.97
CA VAL A 167 1.59 7.24 13.18
C VAL A 167 1.58 7.82 11.77
N GLY A 168 0.67 8.77 11.50
CA GLY A 168 0.57 9.50 10.25
C GLY A 168 -0.17 8.79 9.12
N GLY A 169 -0.96 7.76 9.44
CA GLY A 169 -1.82 7.08 8.49
C GLY A 169 -3.00 7.95 8.06
N ASN A 170 -3.27 7.96 6.75
CA ASN A 170 -4.47 8.58 6.19
C ASN A 170 -5.68 7.64 6.16
N LEU A 171 -5.41 6.34 6.18
CA LEU A 171 -6.40 5.29 6.27
C LEU A 171 -5.76 4.00 6.80
N TRP A 172 -6.58 3.12 7.34
CA TRP A 172 -6.13 1.85 7.95
C TRP A 172 -7.14 0.73 7.77
N LEU A 173 -6.64 -0.45 7.43
CA LEU A 173 -7.45 -1.65 7.31
C LEU A 173 -8.03 -2.04 8.66
N THR A 174 -9.34 -2.26 8.72
CA THR A 174 -10.07 -2.53 9.98
C THR A 174 -10.30 -4.01 10.26
N THR A 175 -10.05 -4.87 9.28
CA THR A 175 -10.31 -6.31 9.31
C THR A 175 -9.21 -7.08 8.58
N GLY A 176 -9.25 -8.41 8.60
CA GLY A 176 -8.51 -9.21 7.60
C GLY A 176 -9.03 -8.98 6.17
N ASP A 177 -8.39 -9.65 5.21
CA ASP A 177 -8.67 -9.50 3.78
C ASP A 177 -10.11 -9.87 3.39
N ILE A 178 -10.68 -9.14 2.43
CA ILE A 178 -11.95 -9.47 1.78
C ILE A 178 -11.75 -10.53 0.69
N TRP A 179 -12.78 -11.31 0.42
CA TRP A 179 -12.92 -12.13 -0.79
C TRP A 179 -14.37 -12.12 -1.26
N ASP A 180 -14.61 -12.50 -2.50
CA ASP A 180 -15.91 -12.41 -3.18
C ASP A 180 -16.89 -13.49 -2.71
N GLU A 181 -17.26 -13.42 -1.43
CA GLU A 181 -18.30 -14.22 -0.81
C GLU A 181 -19.17 -13.33 0.07
N TRP A 182 -20.49 -13.53 -0.01
CA TRP A 182 -21.47 -12.72 0.72
C TRP A 182 -21.19 -12.69 2.22
N ASP A 183 -20.90 -13.84 2.82
CA ASP A 183 -20.67 -13.95 4.27
C ASP A 183 -19.46 -13.12 4.70
N ARG A 184 -18.40 -13.08 3.88
CA ARG A 184 -17.20 -12.27 4.15
C ARG A 184 -17.49 -10.78 4.04
N MET A 185 -18.18 -10.37 2.97
CA MET A 185 -18.56 -8.97 2.76
C MET A 185 -19.46 -8.48 3.90
N ALA A 186 -20.46 -9.27 4.29
CA ALA A 186 -21.38 -8.94 5.38
C ALA A 186 -20.65 -8.85 6.73
N GLU A 187 -19.74 -9.79 7.02
CA GLU A 187 -18.91 -9.76 8.23
C GLU A 187 -18.13 -8.43 8.34
N ILE A 188 -17.40 -8.05 7.29
CA ILE A 188 -16.60 -6.82 7.28
C ILE A 188 -17.50 -5.59 7.37
N GLY A 189 -18.55 -5.51 6.55
CA GLY A 189 -19.42 -4.35 6.45
C GLY A 189 -20.20 -4.05 7.73
N PHE A 190 -20.70 -5.09 8.42
CA PHE A 190 -21.46 -4.92 9.65
C PHE A 190 -20.61 -4.83 10.93
N ASN A 191 -19.30 -5.06 10.85
CA ASN A 191 -18.39 -5.01 12.01
C ASN A 191 -17.58 -3.70 12.12
N GLN A 192 -18.13 -2.58 11.62
CA GLN A 192 -17.44 -1.27 11.62
C GLN A 192 -17.79 -0.37 12.82
N GLN A 193 -18.69 -0.80 13.70
CA GLN A 193 -19.26 0.06 14.75
C GLN A 193 -18.20 0.59 15.74
N GLN A 194 -17.21 -0.23 16.10
CA GLN A 194 -16.16 0.17 17.05
C GLN A 194 -15.18 1.17 16.44
N ALA A 195 -14.87 1.02 15.15
CA ALA A 195 -13.95 1.88 14.43
C ALA A 195 -14.62 3.19 13.99
N ALA A 196 -15.94 3.20 13.77
CA ALA A 196 -16.69 4.33 13.20
C ALA A 196 -16.40 5.71 13.84
N PRO A 197 -16.28 5.86 15.17
CA PRO A 197 -16.00 7.16 15.80
C PRO A 197 -14.63 7.77 15.47
N TYR A 198 -13.71 6.97 14.92
CA TYR A 198 -12.32 7.36 14.63
C TYR A 198 -12.11 7.80 13.17
N ALA A 199 -13.12 7.64 12.30
CA ALA A 199 -13.05 8.10 10.92
C ALA A 199 -13.45 9.58 10.78
N GLY A 200 -12.74 10.31 9.92
CA GLY A 200 -13.01 11.70 9.60
C GLY A 200 -12.10 12.23 8.50
N PRO A 201 -12.23 13.51 8.09
CA PRO A 201 -11.39 14.08 7.05
C PRO A 201 -9.90 13.86 7.31
N GLY A 202 -9.23 13.20 6.36
CA GLY A 202 -7.80 12.88 6.42
C GLY A 202 -7.46 11.54 7.09
N HIS A 203 -8.44 10.84 7.66
CA HIS A 203 -8.26 9.62 8.47
C HIS A 203 -9.46 8.68 8.31
N TRP A 204 -9.30 7.60 7.55
CA TRP A 204 -10.43 6.73 7.17
C TRP A 204 -10.26 5.29 7.64
N ASN A 205 -11.36 4.70 8.13
CA ASN A 205 -11.48 3.26 8.26
C ASN A 205 -11.56 2.64 6.87
N ASP A 206 -10.70 1.66 6.60
CA ASP A 206 -10.65 0.92 5.34
C ASP A 206 -11.27 -0.49 5.56
N PRO A 207 -12.47 -0.76 5.01
CA PRO A 207 -13.09 -2.09 5.01
C PRO A 207 -12.63 -2.96 3.83
N ASP A 208 -11.42 -2.71 3.33
CA ASP A 208 -10.77 -3.40 2.21
C ASP A 208 -11.39 -3.06 0.83
N MET A 209 -10.78 -3.63 -0.22
CA MET A 209 -11.09 -3.39 -1.62
C MET A 209 -12.50 -3.84 -2.00
N LEU A 210 -13.10 -3.19 -3.01
CA LEU A 210 -14.37 -3.65 -3.56
C LEU A 210 -14.19 -4.96 -4.36
N VAL A 211 -15.15 -5.88 -4.20
CA VAL A 211 -15.21 -7.17 -4.91
C VAL A 211 -16.31 -7.21 -5.98
N ILE A 212 -16.71 -6.04 -6.50
CA ILE A 212 -17.75 -5.95 -7.54
C ILE A 212 -17.20 -6.46 -8.88
N GLY A 213 -17.85 -7.45 -9.50
CA GLY A 213 -17.54 -7.95 -10.84
C GLY A 213 -17.90 -9.42 -11.00
#